data_AF-A0A5K0WPG5-F1
#
_entry.id   AF-A0A5K0WPG5-F1
#
_cell.length_a   1.000
_cell.length_b   1.000
_cell.length_c   1.000
_cell.angle_alpha   90.00
_cell.angle_beta   90.00
_cell.angle_gamma   90.00
#
_symmetry.space_group_name_H-M   'P 1'
#
loop_
_entity.id
_entity.type
_entity.pdbx_description
1 polymer ?
#
loop_
_entity_poly.entity_id
_entity_poly.type
_entity_poly.pdbx_seq_one_letter_code
_entity_poly.pdbx_strand_id
1 'polypeptide(L)' 'LALANPGWEVIHKLKLAKVVDKVGGEWIFLSVAEAVDACFSTKKSMV' A
#
# COMPACT_ATOMS: atom_id res chain seq x y z
N LEU A 1 -3.35 4.48 -4.89
CA LEU A 1 -3.28 3.02 -5.14
C LEU A 1 -2.69 2.40 -3.88
N ALA A 2 -3.32 1.37 -3.31
CA ALA A 2 -2.86 0.73 -2.07
C ALA A 2 -2.69 -0.78 -2.30
N LEU A 3 -1.65 -1.36 -1.70
CA LEU A 3 -1.43 -2.81 -1.67
C LEU A 3 -1.84 -3.35 -0.31
N ALA A 4 -2.72 -4.36 -0.30
CA ALA A 4 -3.20 -4.99 0.93
C ALA A 4 -2.75 -6.45 1.00
N ASN A 5 -2.24 -6.85 2.17
CA ASN A 5 -1.78 -8.19 2.49
C ASN A 5 -0.85 -8.85 1.43
N PRO A 6 0.22 -8.17 0.97
CA PRO A 6 1.20 -8.85 0.14
C PRO A 6 2.00 -9.85 0.99
N GLY A 7 2.07 -11.10 0.54
CA GLY A 7 2.97 -12.09 1.16
C GLY A 7 4.45 -11.72 1.00
N TRP A 8 5.31 -12.28 1.83
CA TRP A 8 6.76 -11.97 1.86
C TRP A 8 7.43 -12.07 0.47
N GLU A 9 7.16 -13.15 -0.25
CA GLU A 9 7.70 -13.37 -1.61
C GLU A 9 7.26 -12.29 -2.61
N VAL A 10 6.03 -11.78 -2.44
CA VAL A 10 5.49 -10.70 -3.27
C VAL A 10 6.18 -9.39 -2.92
N ILE A 11 6.33 -9.08 -1.63
CA ILE A 11 7.07 -7.87 -1.17
C ILE A 11 8.49 -7.87 -1.73
N HIS A 12 9.18 -9.02 -1.70
CA HIS A 12 10.54 -9.13 -2.23
C HIS A 12 10.59 -8.82 -3.72
N LYS A 13 9.68 -9.40 -4.53
CA LYS A 13 9.59 -9.12 -5.97
C LYS A 13 9.25 -7.66 -6.26
N LEU A 14 8.37 -7.05 -5.47
CA LEU A 14 8.00 -5.64 -5.62
C LEU A 14 9.16 -4.69 -5.31
N LYS A 15 10.01 -5.03 -4.33
CA LYS A 15 11.25 -4.28 -4.04
C LYS A 15 12.25 -4.40 -5.19
N LEU A 16 12.49 -5.62 -5.70
CA LEU A 16 13.39 -5.83 -6.83
C LEU A 16 12.94 -5.09 -8.09
N ALA A 17 11.63 -5.04 -8.34
CA ALA A 17 11.04 -4.31 -9.47
C ALA A 17 10.91 -2.80 -9.25
N LYS A 18 11.37 -2.26 -8.10
CA LYS A 18 11.23 -0.85 -7.70
C LYS A 18 9.78 -0.35 -7.66
N VAL A 19 8.83 -1.25 -7.44
CA VAL A 19 7.40 -0.90 -7.35
C VAL A 19 7.12 -0.24 -6.00
N VAL A 20 7.76 -0.71 -4.92
CA VAL A 20 7.64 -0.10 -3.58
C VAL A 20 8.11 1.34 -3.59
N ASP A 21 9.21 1.66 -4.28
CA ASP A 21 9.72 3.03 -4.41
C ASP A 21 8.78 3.94 -5.20
N LYS A 22 8.07 3.39 -6.20
CA LYS A 22 7.11 4.14 -7.03
C LYS A 22 5.77 4.35 -6.33
N VAL A 23 5.31 3.37 -5.56
CA VAL A 23 4.02 3.39 -4.86
C VAL A 23 4.12 4.12 -3.52
N GLY A 24 5.29 4.11 -2.87
CA GLY A 24 5.48 4.58 -1.52
C GLY A 24 5.24 3.46 -0.51
N GLY A 25 6.16 3.29 0.43
CA GLY A 25 6.07 2.23 1.46
C GLY A 25 4.86 2.40 2.38
N GLU A 26 4.39 3.65 2.55
CA GLU A 26 3.19 4.01 3.33
C GLU A 26 1.87 3.50 2.73
N TRP A 27 1.87 3.06 1.46
CA TRP A 27 0.71 2.52 0.76
C TRP A 27 0.66 0.99 0.72
N ILE A 28 1.47 0.33 1.55
CA ILE A 28 1.55 -1.12 1.70
C ILE A 28 1.05 -1.52 3.09
N PHE A 29 -0.05 -2.25 3.13
CA PHE A 29 -0.76 -2.59 4.36
C PHE A 29 -0.82 -4.10 4.56
N LEU A 30 -0.85 -4.55 5.81
CA LEU A 30 -0.95 -5.98 6.15
C LEU A 30 -2.40 -6.48 6.06
N SER A 31 -3.39 -5.59 6.19
CA SER A 31 -4.80 -5.93 6.10
C SER A 31 -5.54 -5.08 5.05
N VAL A 32 -6.64 -5.64 4.52
CA VAL A 32 -7.54 -4.90 3.63
C VAL A 32 -8.22 -3.75 4.37
N ALA A 33 -8.54 -3.94 5.66
CA ALA A 33 -9.18 -2.92 6.49
C ALA A 33 -8.33 -1.65 6.58
N GLU A 34 -7.02 -1.78 6.85
CA GLU A 34 -6.09 -0.64 6.90
C GLU A 34 -5.95 0.04 5.54
N ALA A 35 -5.86 -0.72 4.45
CA ALA A 35 -5.78 -0.16 3.11
C ALA A 35 -7.03 0.64 2.73
N VAL A 36 -8.20 0.15 3.12
CA VAL A 36 -9.49 0.83 2.91
C VAL A 36 -9.58 2.09 3.75
N ASP A 37 -9.24 2.03 5.04
CA ASP A 37 -9.23 3.20 5.92
C ASP A 37 -8.31 4.30 5.38
N ALA A 38 -7.07 3.95 5.01
CA ALA A 38 -6.11 4.90 4.45
C ALA A 38 -6.66 5.59 3.18
N CYS A 39 -7.31 4.84 2.29
CA CYS A 39 -7.90 5.41 1.07
C CYS A 39 -9.02 6.42 1.37
N PHE A 40 -9.86 6.17 2.38
CA PHE A 40 -10.93 7.08 2.78
C PHE A 40 -10.42 8.27 3.62
N SER A 41 -9.38 8.06 4.43
CA SER A 41 -8.72 9.10 5.22
C SER A 41 -8.02 10.12 4.32
N THR A 42 -7.39 9.70 3.22
CA THR A 42 -6.84 10.62 2.21
C THR A 42 -7.92 11.44 1.50
N LYS A 43 -9.11 10.86 1.27
CA LYS A 43 -10.26 11.58 0.68
C LYS A 43 -10.81 12.66 1.62
N LYS A 44 -10.73 12.45 2.93
CA LYS A 44 -11.26 13.38 3.94
C LYS A 44 -10.40 14.62 4.15
N SER A 45 -9.13 14.60 3.73
CA SER A 45 -8.23 15.76 3.73
C SER A 45 -8.43 16.71 2.53
N MET A 46 -9.29 16.35 1.57
CA MET A 46 -9.57 17.13 0.35
C MET A 46 -10.97 17.79 0.36
N VAL A 47 -11.63 17.87 1.52
CA VAL A 47 -12.91 18.59 1.70
C VAL A 47 -12.79 19.70 2.74
#